data_AF-A0A662G000-F1
#
_entry.id   AF-A0A662G000-F1
#
_cell.length_a   1.000
_cell.length_b   1.000
_cell.length_c   1.000
_cell.angle_alpha   90.00
_cell.angle_beta   90.00
_cell.angle_gamma   90.00
#
_symmetry.space_group_name_H-M   'P 1'
#
loop_
_entity.id
_entity.type
_entity.pdbx_description
1 polymer ?
#
loop_
_entity_poly.entity_id
_entity_poly.type
_entity_poly.pdbx_seq_one_letter_code
_entity_poly.pdbx_strand_id
1 'polypeptide(L)' 'PLVDGLGPLLDRNDIQCVVVTTETYNSIKGVNSTRRRLGLKKLSVVILGLILAEDGKPIRTTRIVKGEIDRTGRVVGSRG' A
#
# COMPACT_ATOMS: atom_id res chain seq x y z
N PRO A 1 16.82 -7.85 7.89
CA PRO A 1 15.50 -8.47 7.65
C PRO A 1 14.39 -7.63 8.31
N LEU A 2 13.60 -6.89 7.51
CA LEU A 2 12.47 -6.09 8.02
C LEU A 2 11.22 -6.96 8.05
N VAL A 3 11.14 -7.88 9.02
CA VAL A 3 9.91 -8.62 9.31
C VAL A 3 9.27 -7.96 10.52
N ASP A 4 8.73 -6.77 10.28
CA ASP A 4 7.87 -6.09 11.24
C ASP A 4 6.61 -5.68 10.48
N GLY A 5 5.74 -6.66 10.21
CA GLY A 5 4.66 -6.56 9.22
C GLY A 5 3.62 -5.48 9.51
N LEU A 6 3.65 -4.88 10.70
CA LEU A 6 2.73 -3.82 11.13
C LEU A 6 3.46 -2.62 11.78
N GLY A 7 4.75 -2.74 12.11
CA GLY A 7 5.61 -1.69 12.64
C GLY A 7 4.91 -0.81 13.69
N PRO A 8 4.96 0.53 13.58
CA PRO A 8 4.46 1.43 14.61
C PRO A 8 2.94 1.32 14.85
N LEU A 9 2.19 0.64 13.97
CA LEU A 9 0.76 0.42 14.14
C LEU A 9 0.42 -0.46 15.35
N LEU A 10 1.38 -1.17 15.94
CA LEU A 10 1.16 -1.99 17.14
C LEU A 10 1.83 -1.48 18.40
N ASP A 11 2.68 -0.46 18.31
CA ASP A 11 3.47 0.03 19.44
C ASP A 11 3.10 1.45 19.86
N ARG A 12 2.40 2.18 18.99
CA ARG A 12 2.06 3.59 19.18
C ARG A 12 0.55 3.81 19.26
N ASN A 13 0.15 4.55 20.29
CA ASN A 13 -1.26 4.90 20.56
C ASN A 13 -1.67 6.28 20.03
N ASP A 14 -0.70 7.07 19.55
CA ASP A 14 -0.91 8.39 18.96
C ASP A 14 -1.23 8.34 17.46
N ILE A 15 -1.17 7.16 16.84
CA ILE A 15 -1.55 6.96 15.44
C ILE A 15 -3.07 6.87 15.32
N GLN A 16 -3.64 7.81 14.54
CA GLN A 16 -5.08 7.90 14.34
C GLN A 16 -5.55 7.16 13.08
N CYS A 17 -4.73 7.12 12.03
CA CYS A 17 -5.09 6.44 10.78
C CYS A 17 -3.91 5.77 10.07
N VAL A 18 -4.24 4.81 9.21
CA VAL A 18 -3.33 4.23 8.20
C VAL A 18 -4.03 4.27 6.85
N VAL A 19 -3.29 4.66 5.82
CA VAL A 19 -3.74 4.64 4.43
C VAL A 19 -3.02 3.50 3.73
N VAL A 20 -3.77 2.61 3.09
CA VAL A 20 -3.23 1.46 2.35
C VAL A 20 -3.86 1.36 0.97
N THR A 21 -3.19 0.68 0.05
CA THR A 21 -3.79 0.29 -1.21
C THR A 21 -4.63 -0.97 -1.05
N THR A 22 -5.48 -1.28 -2.03
CA THR A 22 -6.21 -2.57 -2.09
C THR A 22 -5.28 -3.77 -2.01
N GLU A 23 -4.06 -3.69 -2.56
CA GLU A 23 -3.06 -4.75 -2.48
C GLU A 23 -2.50 -4.94 -1.07
N THR A 24 -2.22 -3.84 -0.36
CA THR A 24 -1.63 -3.87 0.98
C THR A 24 -2.67 -4.11 2.08
N TYR A 25 -3.96 -4.01 1.77
CA TYR A 25 -5.04 -4.24 2.74
C TYR A 25 -4.94 -5.59 3.45
N ASN A 26 -4.54 -6.65 2.75
CA ASN A 26 -4.40 -7.98 3.34
C ASN A 26 -3.36 -8.01 4.48
N SER A 27 -2.29 -7.23 4.38
CA SER A 27 -1.23 -7.17 5.39
C SER A 27 -1.67 -6.51 6.69
N ILE A 28 -2.64 -5.59 6.62
CA ILE A 28 -3.18 -4.89 7.81
C ILE A 28 -4.52 -5.48 8.29
N LYS A 29 -4.99 -6.55 7.64
CA LYS A 29 -6.25 -7.20 8.00
C LYS A 29 -6.15 -7.69 9.44
N GLY A 30 -7.08 -7.25 10.29
CA GLY A 30 -7.08 -7.61 11.71
C GLY A 30 -6.19 -6.74 12.60
N VAL A 31 -5.55 -5.68 12.08
CA VAL A 31 -4.74 -4.75 12.90
C VAL A 31 -5.52 -4.23 14.11
N ASN A 32 -6.81 -3.90 13.95
CA ASN A 32 -7.66 -3.44 15.05
C ASN A 32 -7.98 -4.53 16.08
N SER A 33 -8.00 -5.80 15.67
CA SER A 33 -8.13 -6.91 16.62
C SER A 33 -6.87 -7.06 17.46
N THR A 34 -5.69 -6.92 16.85
CA THR A 34 -4.41 -6.92 17.58
C THR A 34 -4.29 -5.70 18.49
N ARG A 35 -4.59 -4.49 17.99
CA ARG A 35 -4.59 -3.25 18.78
C ARG A 35 -5.52 -3.35 20.00
N ARG A 36 -6.71 -3.93 19.85
CA ARG A 36 -7.62 -4.19 20.97
C ARG A 36 -7.00 -5.10 22.03
N ARG A 37 -6.31 -6.18 21.62
CA ARG A 37 -5.61 -7.09 22.54
C ARG A 37 -4.45 -6.41 23.26
N LEU A 38 -3.84 -5.41 22.64
CA LEU A 38 -2.74 -4.60 23.20
C LEU A 38 -3.23 -3.37 24.00
N GLY A 39 -4.54 -3.17 24.16
CA GLY A 39 -5.08 -1.99 24.86
C GLY A 39 -4.94 -0.67 24.08
N LEU A 40 -4.65 -0.73 22.78
CA LEU A 40 -4.50 0.43 21.91
C LEU A 40 -5.82 0.90 21.33
N LYS A 41 -5.91 2.20 21.05
CA LYS A 41 -7.06 2.84 20.41
C LYS A 41 -7.28 2.27 19.02
N LYS A 42 -8.55 2.16 18.62
CA LYS A 42 -8.92 1.75 17.26
C LYS A 42 -8.30 2.69 16.23
N LEU A 43 -7.69 2.12 15.21
CA LEU A 43 -7.07 2.81 14.08
C LEU A 43 -8.08 2.98 12.95
N SER A 44 -8.16 4.17 12.36
CA SER A 44 -8.91 4.39 11.11
C SER A 44 -8.13 3.82 9.92
N VAL A 45 -8.77 2.99 9.10
CA VAL A 45 -8.15 2.35 7.94
C VAL A 45 -8.80 2.91 6.68
N VAL A 46 -8.02 3.60 5.85
CA VAL A 46 -8.45 4.12 4.56
C VAL A 46 -7.84 3.28 3.46
N ILE A 47 -8.69 2.72 2.59
CA ILE A 47 -8.27 1.86 1.47
C ILE A 47 -8.40 2.66 0.18
N LEU A 48 -7.30 2.75 -0.57
CA LEU A 48 -7.24 3.43 -1.87
C LEU A 48 -7.03 2.42 -3.01
N GLY A 49 -7.70 2.63 -4.12
CA GLY A 49 -7.44 1.90 -5.36
C GLY A 49 -6.12 2.33 -6.00
N LEU A 50 -5.54 1.44 -6.81
CA LEU A 50 -4.38 1.79 -7.62
C LEU A 50 -4.82 2.46 -8.92
N ILE A 51 -4.08 3.48 -9.33
CA ILE A 51 -4.23 4.10 -10.65
C ILE A 51 -3.62 3.16 -11.69
N LEU A 52 -4.36 2.92 -12.77
CA LEU A 52 -3.94 2.05 -13.86
C LEU A 52 -3.25 2.85 -14.97
N ALA A 53 -2.25 2.25 -15.59
CA ALA A 53 -1.66 2.69 -16.84
C ALA A 53 -2.56 2.32 -18.04
N GLU A 54 -2.21 2.75 -19.25
CA GLU A 54 -2.96 2.45 -20.47
C GLU A 54 -3.10 0.94 -20.76
N ASP A 55 -2.15 0.12 -20.28
CA ASP A 55 -2.22 -1.34 -20.39
C ASP A 55 -3.07 -2.01 -19.31
N GLY A 56 -3.82 -1.23 -18.53
CA GLY A 56 -4.73 -1.73 -17.49
C GLY A 56 -4.02 -2.27 -16.25
N LYS A 57 -2.69 -2.19 -16.18
CA LYS A 57 -1.91 -2.60 -14.99
C LYS A 57 -1.57 -1.37 -14.14
N PRO A 58 -1.38 -1.52 -12.81
CA PRO A 58 -1.07 -0.39 -11.93
C PRO A 58 0.15 0.42 -12.37
N ILE A 59 0.08 1.75 -12.19
CA ILE A 59 1.25 2.62 -12.29
C ILE A 59 2.18 2.31 -11.11
N ARG A 60 3.42 1.97 -11.41
CA ARG A 60 4.48 1.73 -10.40
C ARG A 60 5.79 2.29 -10.89
N THR A 61 6.58 2.83 -9.95
CA THR A 61 7.93 3.35 -10.23
C THR A 61 8.83 2.31 -10.91
N THR A 62 8.71 1.04 -10.51
CA THR A 62 9.47 -0.06 -11.13
C THR A 62 9.18 -0.20 -12.62
N ARG A 63 7.94 0.02 -13.05
CA ARG A 63 7.55 -0.03 -14.47
C ARG A 63 8.06 1.17 -15.25
N ILE A 64 8.10 2.35 -14.61
CA ILE A 64 8.69 3.56 -15.18
C ILE A 64 10.20 3.38 -15.38
N VAL A 65 10.90 2.89 -14.36
CA VAL A 65 12.35 2.65 -14.41
C VAL A 65 12.71 1.59 -15.46
N LYS A 66 11.87 0.57 -15.64
CA LYS A 66 12.03 -0.45 -16.68
C LYS A 66 11.66 0.04 -18.08
N GLY A 67 11.13 1.26 -18.21
CA GLY A 67 10.67 1.80 -19.48
C GLY A 67 9.40 1.12 -20.03
N GLU A 68 8.64 0.39 -19.20
CA GLU A 68 7.37 -0.21 -19.62
C GLU A 68 6.28 0.85 -19.81
N ILE A 69 6.29 1.89 -18.96
CA ILE A 69 5.36 3.02 -18.98
C ILE A 69 6.10 4.33 -18.69
N ASP A 70 5.54 5.47 -19.12
CA ASP A 70 6.05 6.78 -18.76
C ASP A 70 5.46 7.27 -17.42
N ARG A 71 5.89 8.46 -16.96
CA ARG A 71 5.41 9.08 -15.71
C ARG A 71 3.90 9.36 -15.68
N THR A 72 3.24 9.36 -16.84
CA THR A 72 1.79 9.57 -16.98
C THR A 72 1.01 8.27 -17.10
N GLY A 73 1.70 7.12 -17.16
CA GLY A 73 1.08 5.81 -17.35
C GLY A 73 0.88 5.43 -18.81
N ARG A 74 1.50 6.13 -19.77
CA ARG A 74 1.48 5.73 -21.18
C ARG A 74 2.41 4.57 -21.43
N VAL A 75 1.99 3.59 -22.22
CA VAL A 75 2.84 2.44 -22.55
C VAL A 75 3.91 2.88 -23.54
N VAL A 76 5.14 2.98 -23.05
CA VAL A 76 6.33 3.18 -23.88
C VAL A 76 6.82 1.80 -24.27
N GLY A 77 6.08 1.13 -25.14
CA GLY A 77 6.50 -0.18 -25.64
C GLY A 77 7.93 -0.08 -26.18
N SER A 78 8.81 -0.97 -25.74
CA SER A 78 10.01 -1.29 -26.50
C SER A 78 9.52 -1.60 -27.91
N ARG A 79 9.83 -0.72 -28.88
CA ARG A 79 9.79 -1.15 -30.28
C ARG A 79 10.65 -2.41 -30.35
N GLY A 80 10.09 -3.45 -30.99
CA GLY A 80 10.63 -4.81 -31.02
C GLY A 80 12.10 -4.91 -31.42
#